data_AF-A0A3B3IBP4-F1
#
_entry.id   AF-A0A3B3IBP4-F1
#
_cell.length_a   1.000
_cell.length_b   1.000
_cell.length_c   1.000
_cell.angle_alpha   90.00
_cell.angle_beta   90.00
_cell.angle_gamma   90.00
#
_symmetry.space_group_name_H-M   'P 1'
#
loop_
_entity.id
_entity.type
_entity.pdbx_description
1 polymer ?
#
loop_
_entity_poly.entity_id
_entity_poly.type
_entity_poly.pdbx_seq_one_letter_code
_entity_poly.pdbx_strand_id
1 'polypeptide(L)'
;MELRKLKIISNILEQAAKIAEEQVDAKLSQLNEMDEDELEKLKEKRLEALKKAQKQKQEWLAKGHGEYREIASEKDFFGEVKESKNVVCHFYKSSTFSGAGSVFSTSQLGSFSTIILSFALDSQRFD
;
A
#
# COMPACT_ATOMS: atom_id res chain seq x y z
N MET A 1 11.63 -17.69 -51.52
CA MET A 1 12.28 -17.16 -50.30
C MET A 1 11.31 -17.09 -49.12
N GLU A 2 10.08 -16.63 -49.33
CA GLU A 2 9.00 -16.58 -48.33
C GLU A 2 8.68 -17.92 -47.64
N LEU A 3 8.61 -19.02 -48.39
CA LEU A 3 8.30 -20.34 -47.84
C LEU A 3 9.31 -20.82 -46.76
N ARG A 4 10.58 -20.42 -46.88
CA ARG A 4 11.62 -20.77 -45.89
C ARG A 4 11.48 -19.95 -44.61
N LYS A 5 11.07 -18.68 -44.72
CA LYS A 5 10.84 -17.82 -43.55
C LYS A 5 9.66 -18.33 -42.73
N LEU A 6 8.56 -18.71 -43.37
CA LEU A 6 7.39 -19.32 -42.70
C LEU A 6 7.76 -20.60 -41.95
N LYS A 7 8.58 -21.47 -42.56
CA LYS A 7 9.08 -22.69 -41.91
C LYS A 7 9.91 -22.39 -40.66
N ILE A 8 10.77 -21.38 -40.72
CA ILE A 8 11.60 -20.96 -39.58
C ILE A 8 10.74 -20.40 -38.45
N ILE A 9 9.76 -19.54 -38.76
CA ILE A 9 8.85 -18.96 -37.77
C ILE A 9 8.01 -20.05 -37.09
N SER A 10 7.48 -21.02 -37.86
CA SER A 10 6.75 -22.17 -37.30
C SER A 10 7.61 -22.94 -36.29
N ASN A 11 8.85 -23.27 -36.66
CA ASN A 11 9.75 -24.00 -35.78
C ASN A 11 10.10 -23.20 -34.51
N ILE A 12 10.31 -21.89 -34.63
CA ILE A 12 10.57 -21.03 -33.46
C ILE A 12 9.34 -20.96 -32.55
N LEU A 13 8.15 -20.85 -33.13
CA LEU A 13 6.90 -20.82 -32.38
C LEU A 13 6.66 -22.15 -31.63
N GLU A 14 6.92 -23.28 -32.29
CA GLU A 14 6.85 -24.60 -31.68
C GLU A 14 7.89 -24.77 -30.54
N GLN A 15 9.11 -24.26 -30.72
CA GLN A 15 10.13 -24.28 -29.66
C GLN A 15 9.74 -23.40 -28.49
N ALA A 16 9.23 -22.19 -28.76
CA ALA A 16 8.77 -21.28 -27.71
C ALA A 16 7.60 -21.88 -26.92
N ALA A 17 6.66 -22.54 -27.61
CA ALA A 17 5.55 -23.25 -26.96
C ALA A 17 6.05 -24.39 -26.06
N LYS A 18 6.99 -25.22 -26.55
CA LYS A 18 7.59 -26.30 -25.75
C LYS A 18 8.32 -25.80 -24.51
N ILE A 19 9.10 -24.72 -24.63
CA ILE A 19 9.78 -24.12 -23.49
C ILE A 19 8.76 -23.60 -22.46
N ALA A 20 7.65 -23.03 -22.91
CA ALA A 20 6.58 -22.59 -22.01
C ALA A 20 5.88 -23.78 -21.32
N GLU A 21 5.59 -24.86 -22.06
CA GLU A 21 5.04 -26.11 -21.50
C GLU A 21 5.96 -26.72 -20.45
N GLU A 22 7.25 -26.88 -20.77
CA GLU A 22 8.25 -27.42 -19.83
C GLU A 22 8.36 -26.59 -18.54
N GLN A 23 8.27 -25.26 -18.64
CA GLN A 23 8.25 -24.38 -17.46
C GLN A 23 6.98 -24.56 -16.62
N VAL A 24 5.84 -24.81 -17.26
CA VAL A 24 4.57 -25.06 -16.57
C VAL A 24 4.60 -26.43 -15.90
N ASP A 25 5.08 -27.47 -16.61
CA ASP A 25 5.21 -28.83 -16.08
C ASP A 25 6.19 -28.90 -14.91
N ALA A 26 7.33 -28.21 -15.00
CA ALA A 26 8.29 -28.14 -13.90
C ALA A 26 7.69 -27.51 -12.63
N LYS A 27 6.89 -26.44 -12.78
CA LYS A 27 6.17 -25.82 -11.66
C LYS A 27 5.08 -26.75 -11.13
N LEU A 28 4.41 -27.51 -11.99
CA LEU A 28 3.38 -28.46 -11.60
C LEU A 28 3.98 -29.61 -10.77
N SER A 29 5.14 -30.14 -11.19
CA SER A 29 5.87 -31.16 -10.42
C SER A 29 6.28 -30.64 -9.06
N GLN A 30 6.86 -29.43 -9.01
CA GLN A 30 7.24 -28.79 -7.75
C GLN A 30 6.04 -28.63 -6.81
N LEU A 31 4.87 -28.20 -7.32
CA LEU A 31 3.66 -28.05 -6.51
C LEU A 31 3.11 -29.38 -6.01
N ASN A 32 3.23 -30.45 -6.78
CA ASN A 32 2.79 -31.79 -6.37
C ASN A 32 3.74 -32.45 -5.37
N GLU A 33 5.02 -32.09 -5.42
CA GLU A 33 6.07 -32.54 -4.49
C GLU A 33 6.16 -31.65 -3.25
N MET A 34 5.36 -30.58 -3.14
CA MET A 34 5.31 -29.77 -1.91
C MET A 34 4.82 -30.64 -0.75
N ASP A 35 5.74 -30.96 0.16
CA ASP A 35 5.47 -31.76 1.35
C ASP A 35 4.55 -31.03 2.35
N GLU A 36 3.87 -31.80 3.20
CA GLU A 36 2.97 -31.28 4.23
C GLU A 36 3.67 -30.26 5.17
N ASP A 37 4.96 -30.48 5.45
CA ASP A 37 5.82 -29.60 6.24
C ASP A 37 6.06 -28.23 5.56
N GLU A 38 6.20 -28.19 4.24
CA GLU A 38 6.36 -26.92 3.51
C GLU A 38 5.07 -26.11 3.51
N LEU A 39 3.93 -26.80 3.38
CA LEU A 39 2.62 -26.20 3.47
C LEU A 39 2.38 -25.60 4.86
N GLU A 40 2.82 -26.29 5.92
CA GLU A 40 2.73 -25.81 7.29
C GLU A 40 3.59 -24.57 7.52
N LYS A 41 4.85 -24.56 7.07
CA LYS A 41 5.73 -23.37 7.09
C LYS A 41 5.10 -22.18 6.35
N LEU A 42 4.43 -22.42 5.21
CA LEU A 42 3.77 -21.37 4.46
C LEU A 42 2.58 -20.78 5.25
N LYS A 43 1.80 -21.63 5.93
CA LYS A 43 0.72 -21.19 6.82
C LYS A 43 1.26 -20.36 7.98
N GLU A 44 2.33 -20.82 8.63
CA GLU A 44 2.97 -20.09 9.72
C GLU A 44 3.46 -18.72 9.26
N LYS A 45 4.17 -18.64 8.12
CA LYS A 45 4.65 -17.38 7.55
C LYS A 45 3.50 -16.40 7.26
N ARG A 46 2.39 -16.89 6.71
CA ARG A 46 1.19 -16.07 6.47
C ARG A 46 0.57 -15.59 7.78
N LEU A 47 0.44 -16.47 8.77
CA LEU A 47 -0.10 -16.15 10.07
C LEU A 47 0.77 -15.11 10.80
N GLU A 48 2.08 -15.26 10.74
CA GLU A 48 3.01 -14.28 11.29
C GLU A 48 2.90 -12.92 10.60
N ALA A 49 2.82 -12.90 9.26
CA ALA A 49 2.65 -11.67 8.50
C ALA A 49 1.35 -10.95 8.89
N LEU A 50 0.25 -11.70 9.03
CA LEU A 50 -1.04 -11.17 9.50
C LEU A 50 -0.96 -10.64 10.94
N LYS A 51 -0.33 -11.39 11.86
CA LYS A 51 -0.12 -10.95 13.24
C LYS A 51 0.72 -9.66 13.30
N LYS A 52 1.78 -9.57 12.51
CA LYS A 52 2.65 -8.38 12.41
C LYS A 52 1.87 -7.18 11.86
N ALA A 53 1.11 -7.38 10.78
CA ALA A 53 0.28 -6.33 10.20
C ALA A 53 -0.80 -5.83 11.18
N GLN A 54 -1.44 -6.75 11.92
CA GLN A 54 -2.42 -6.38 12.95
C GLN A 54 -1.79 -5.58 14.09
N LYS A 55 -0.62 -5.99 14.58
CA LYS A 55 0.11 -5.24 15.62
C LYS A 55 0.47 -3.82 15.15
N GLN A 56 1.03 -3.71 13.94
CA GLN A 56 1.33 -2.39 13.36
C GLN A 56 0.08 -1.52 13.21
N LYS A 57 -1.04 -2.11 12.78
CA LYS A 57 -2.32 -1.39 12.73
C LYS A 57 -2.77 -0.91 14.11
N GLN A 58 -2.64 -1.73 15.15
CA GLN A 58 -2.97 -1.33 16.52
C GLN A 58 -2.06 -0.21 17.03
N GLU A 59 -0.76 -0.28 16.74
CA GLU A 59 0.20 0.79 17.07
C GLU A 59 -0.14 2.10 16.36
N TRP A 60 -0.50 2.05 15.07
CA TRP A 60 -0.94 3.23 14.33
C TRP A 60 -2.23 3.82 14.88
N LEU A 61 -3.20 2.98 15.24
CA LEU A 61 -4.43 3.44 15.90
C LEU A 61 -4.14 4.08 17.27
N ALA A 62 -3.23 3.51 18.07
CA ALA A 62 -2.85 4.07 19.37
C ALA A 62 -2.16 5.45 19.25
N LYS A 63 -1.44 5.68 18.15
CA LYS A 63 -0.85 6.97 17.78
C LYS A 63 -1.85 7.93 17.11
N GLY A 64 -3.11 7.52 16.96
CA GLY A 64 -4.17 8.33 16.36
C GLY A 64 -4.06 8.52 14.84
N HIS A 65 -3.46 7.56 14.13
CA HIS A 65 -3.54 7.47 12.67
C HIS A 65 -4.94 7.02 12.24
N GLY A 66 -5.42 7.51 11.09
CA GLY A 66 -6.76 7.21 10.59
C GLY A 66 -7.87 8.13 11.12
N GLU A 67 -7.50 9.11 11.95
CA GLU A 67 -8.39 10.20 12.38
C GLU A 67 -7.97 11.54 11.74
N TYR A 68 -8.97 12.38 11.53
CA TYR A 68 -8.78 13.77 11.14
C TYR A 68 -8.71 14.64 12.40
N ARG A 69 -7.59 15.36 12.58
CA ARG A 69 -7.42 16.31 13.68
C ARG A 69 -7.07 17.69 13.15
N GLU A 70 -7.77 18.70 13.64
CA GLU A 70 -7.46 20.10 13.37
C GLU A 70 -6.49 20.62 14.43
N ILE A 71 -5.36 21.16 13.99
CA ILE A 71 -4.33 21.72 14.86
C ILE A 71 -4.24 23.23 14.58
N ALA A 72 -4.55 24.05 15.59
CA ALA A 72 -4.44 25.50 15.50
C ALA A 72 -3.05 26.04 15.87
N SER A 73 -2.21 25.22 16.50
CA SER A 73 -0.90 25.60 17.04
C SER A 73 0.23 24.95 16.24
N GLU A 74 1.15 25.77 15.74
CA GLU A 74 2.30 25.30 14.96
C GLU A 74 3.21 24.35 15.77
N LYS A 75 3.30 24.56 17.10
CA LYS A 75 4.09 23.70 18.00
C LYS A 75 3.56 22.28 18.06
N ASP A 76 2.24 22.13 18.11
CA ASP A 76 1.58 20.82 18.20
C ASP A 76 1.65 20.09 16.85
N PHE A 77 1.61 20.85 15.76
CA PHE A 77 1.84 20.32 14.41
C PHE A 77 3.23 19.69 14.26
N PHE A 78 4.28 20.39 14.70
CA PHE A 78 5.64 19.84 14.67
C PHE A 78 5.82 18.65 15.61
N GLY A 79 5.08 18.58 16.72
CA GLY A 79 5.06 17.41 17.60
C GLY A 79 4.56 16.17 16.87
N GLU A 80 3.38 16.27 16.26
CA GLU A 80 2.74 15.14 15.57
C GLU A 80 3.53 14.68 14.32
N VAL A 81 4.07 15.63 13.54
CA VAL A 81 4.90 15.34 12.36
C VAL A 81 6.22 14.66 12.73
N LYS A 82 6.76 14.93 13.92
CA LYS A 82 8.00 14.28 14.40
C LYS A 82 7.74 12.88 14.95
N GLU A 83 6.59 12.64 15.56
CA GLU A 83 6.24 11.36 16.15
C GLU A 83 5.84 10.31 15.09
N SER A 84 5.37 10.78 13.93
CA SER A 84 4.78 9.94 12.89
C SER A 84 5.48 10.10 11.54
N LYS A 85 5.86 8.97 10.92
CA LYS A 85 6.55 8.97 9.61
C LYS A 85 5.63 9.32 8.43
N ASN A 86 4.34 9.05 8.56
CA ASN A 86 3.35 9.20 7.50
C ASN A 86 2.26 10.18 7.95
N VAL A 87 2.35 11.41 7.45
CA VAL A 87 1.41 12.48 7.76
C VAL A 87 0.97 13.15 6.47
N VAL A 88 -0.31 13.47 6.37
CA VAL A 88 -0.90 14.27 5.30
C VAL A 88 -1.40 15.55 5.92
N CYS A 89 -0.88 16.67 5.42
CA CYS A 89 -1.22 17.99 5.91
C CYS A 89 -2.15 18.69 4.92
N HIS A 90 -3.30 19.15 5.41
CA HIS A 90 -4.28 19.92 4.64
C HIS A 90 -4.31 21.36 5.16
N PHE A 91 -3.72 22.28 4.41
CA PHE A 91 -3.70 23.71 4.73
C PHE A 91 -4.90 24.39 4.08
N TYR A 92 -5.69 25.13 4.87
CA TYR A 92 -6.82 25.90 4.35
C TYR A 92 -6.88 27.30 4.97
N LYS A 93 -7.57 28.22 4.27
CA LYS A 93 -7.79 29.59 4.73
C LYS A 93 -9.24 29.75 5.17
N SER A 94 -9.46 30.34 6.34
CA SER A 94 -10.78 30.52 6.97
C SER A 94 -11.75 31.33 6.10
N SER A 95 -11.25 32.23 5.24
CA SER A 95 -12.05 33.10 4.37
C SER A 95 -12.76 32.38 3.22
N THR A 96 -12.40 31.12 2.95
CA THR A 96 -12.97 30.29 1.86
C THR A 96 -13.83 29.14 2.40
N PHE A 97 -13.99 29.00 3.72
CA PHE A 97 -14.74 27.90 4.33
C PHE A 97 -16.23 28.24 4.45
N SER A 98 -16.95 28.17 3.33
CA SER A 98 -18.41 28.13 3.30
C SER A 98 -18.87 26.68 3.13
N GLY A 99 -19.00 25.93 4.23
CA GLY A 99 -19.62 24.62 4.18
C GLY A 99 -19.19 23.71 5.32
N ALA A 100 -20.13 23.44 6.21
CA ALA A 100 -20.05 22.39 7.20
C ALA A 100 -19.48 21.07 6.64
N GLY A 101 -18.51 20.49 7.34
CA GLY A 101 -18.24 19.05 7.28
C GLY A 101 -17.72 18.51 5.96
N SER A 102 -16.54 18.95 5.48
CA SER A 102 -15.72 18.05 4.66
C SER A 102 -15.16 16.96 5.57
N VAL A 103 -16.00 15.98 5.90
CA VAL A 103 -15.61 14.70 6.49
C VAL A 103 -14.75 14.00 5.43
N PHE A 104 -13.44 14.31 5.42
CA PHE A 104 -12.47 13.53 4.68
C PHE A 104 -12.41 12.15 5.33
N SER A 105 -13.26 11.25 4.85
CA SER A 105 -13.27 9.87 5.29
C SER A 105 -11.94 9.23 4.90
N THR A 106 -11.21 8.74 5.90
CA THR A 106 -9.93 8.02 5.73
C THR A 106 -10.07 6.76 4.87
N SER A 107 -11.30 6.33 4.56
CA SER A 107 -11.59 5.30 3.56
C SER A 107 -11.14 5.63 2.13
N GLN A 108 -10.99 6.91 1.76
CA GLN A 108 -10.53 7.28 0.40
C GLN A 108 -8.99 7.26 0.23
N LEU A 109 -8.21 7.35 1.32
CA LEU A 109 -6.75 7.35 1.26
C LEU A 109 -6.12 5.96 1.23
N GLY A 110 -6.94 4.89 1.27
CA GLY A 110 -6.49 3.51 1.07
C GLY A 110 -5.50 2.95 2.10
N SER A 111 -5.04 3.75 3.06
CA SER A 111 -4.07 3.35 4.08
C SER A 111 -4.41 3.93 5.45
N PHE A 112 -4.68 3.06 6.42
CA PHE A 112 -4.83 3.39 7.85
C PHE A 112 -3.51 3.84 8.50
N SER A 113 -2.42 3.96 7.73
CA SER A 113 -1.09 4.29 8.24
C SER A 113 -0.82 5.79 8.36
N THR A 114 -1.79 6.66 8.08
CA THR A 114 -1.53 8.10 7.86
C THR A 114 -2.38 8.95 8.79
N ILE A 115 -1.74 9.94 9.43
CA ILE A 115 -2.45 10.98 10.20
C ILE A 115 -2.82 12.11 9.24
N ILE A 116 -4.06 12.59 9.31
CA ILE A 116 -4.51 13.75 8.54
C ILE A 116 -4.56 14.94 9.50
N LEU A 117 -3.68 15.91 9.26
CA LEU A 117 -3.61 17.16 10.02
C LEU A 117 -4.14 18.30 9.18
N SER A 118 -5.08 19.06 9.73
CA SER A 118 -5.51 20.32 9.14
C SER A 118 -4.97 21.51 9.90
N PHE A 119 -4.43 22.49 9.18
CA PHE A 119 -3.95 23.74 9.74
C PHE A 119 -4.68 24.92 9.08
N ALA A 120 -5.41 25.68 9.88
CA ALA A 120 -6.00 26.93 9.44
C ALA A 120 -4.89 28.00 9.39
N LEU A 121 -4.54 28.45 8.19
CA LEU A 121 -3.65 29.59 8.01
C LEU A 121 -4.41 30.85 8.40
N ASP A 122 -4.32 31.23 9.67
CA ASP A 122 -4.83 32.52 10.11
C ASP A 122 -3.89 33.62 9.61
N SER A 123 -4.47 34.59 8.89
CA SER A 123 -3.72 35.62 8.16
C SER A 123 -3.08 36.67 9.08
N GLN A 124 -3.15 36.49 10.40
CA GLN A 124 -2.72 37.46 11.42
C GLN A 124 -1.47 37.03 12.22
N ARG A 125 -0.76 35.96 11.84
CA ARG A 125 0.42 35.50 12.62
C ARG A 125 1.70 35.26 11.83
N PHE A 126 1.89 36.04 10.76
CA PHE A 126 3.20 36.28 10.16
C PHE A 126 3.53 37.77 10.33
N ASP A 127 4.24 38.09 11.42
CA ASP A 127 5.10 39.28 11.54
C ASP A 127 6.55 38.80 11.57
#